data_AF-A0A316V1E9-F1
#
_entry.id   AF-A0A316V1E9-F1
#
_cell.length_a   1.000
_cell.length_b   1.000
_cell.length_c   1.000
_cell.angle_alpha   90.00
_cell.angle_beta   90.00
_cell.angle_gamma   90.00
#
_symmetry.space_group_name_H-M   'P 1'
#
loop_
_entity.id
_entity.type
_entity.pdbx_description
1 polymer ?
#
loop_
_entity_poly.entity_id
_entity_poly.type
_entity_poly.pdbx_seq_one_letter_code
_entity_poly.pdbx_strand_id
1 'polypeptide(L)' 'MPPKKTSSAGGKKKVSPYNLYMKEQLAKLKTSHPNLSHKERFQQVAKDWAKSPANPKNKK' A
#
# COMPACT_ATOMS: atom_id res chain seq x y z
N MET A 1 -18.71 -30.14 -6.14
CA MET A 1 -18.91 -28.68 -6.27
C MET A 1 -17.59 -27.97 -6.04
N PRO A 2 -16.99 -27.22 -6.99
CA PRO A 2 -15.79 -26.44 -6.70
C PRO A 2 -16.06 -24.94 -6.82
N PRO A 3 -15.75 -24.10 -5.81
CA PRO A 3 -15.50 -22.69 -6.09
C PRO A 3 -14.10 -22.55 -6.70
N LYS A 4 -14.07 -22.32 -8.01
CA LYS A 4 -12.96 -21.71 -8.74
C LYS A 4 -12.58 -20.39 -8.06
N LYS A 5 -11.44 -20.32 -7.37
CA LYS A 5 -10.68 -19.07 -7.21
C LYS A 5 -9.26 -19.32 -7.65
N THR A 6 -9.03 -18.90 -8.88
CA THR A 6 -7.74 -18.82 -9.56
C THR A 6 -6.77 -18.01 -8.72
N SER A 7 -5.90 -18.69 -7.98
CA SER A 7 -4.67 -18.10 -7.47
C SER A 7 -3.74 -17.89 -8.67
N SER A 8 -3.94 -16.78 -9.38
CA SER A 8 -3.02 -16.32 -10.42
C SER A 8 -1.67 -15.99 -9.78
N ALA A 9 -0.83 -17.01 -9.65
CA ALA A 9 0.60 -16.87 -9.54
C ALA A 9 1.14 -16.15 -10.79
N GLY A 10 2.15 -15.29 -10.60
CA GLY A 10 3.22 -15.19 -11.61
C GLY A 10 3.27 -13.95 -12.50
N GLY A 11 2.36 -12.97 -12.38
CA GLY A 11 2.60 -11.67 -13.01
C GLY A 11 3.41 -10.79 -12.06
N LYS A 12 4.71 -10.56 -12.31
CA LYS A 12 5.46 -9.42 -11.76
C LYS A 12 4.80 -8.14 -12.27
N LYS A 13 3.60 -7.81 -11.79
CA LYS A 13 2.94 -6.54 -12.06
C LYS A 13 3.90 -5.49 -11.55
N LYS A 14 4.40 -4.64 -12.45
CA LYS A 14 5.21 -3.47 -12.10
C LYS A 14 4.48 -2.78 -10.96
N VAL A 15 5.01 -2.95 -9.75
CA VAL A 15 4.39 -2.41 -8.55
C VAL A 15 4.45 -0.90 -8.73
N SER A 16 3.27 -0.29 -8.92
CA SER A 16 3.18 1.17 -9.03
C SER A 16 3.89 1.79 -7.82
N PRO A 17 4.61 2.90 -7.99
CA PRO A 17 5.31 3.56 -6.88
C PRO A 17 4.38 3.83 -5.68
N TYR A 18 3.08 4.02 -5.93
CA TYR A 18 2.05 4.06 -4.89
C TYR A 18 1.97 2.79 -4.04
N ASN A 19 1.94 1.62 -4.68
CA ASN A 19 1.82 0.34 -3.99
C ASN A 19 3.10 -0.01 -3.23
N LEU A 20 4.27 0.36 -3.75
CA LEU A 20 5.53 0.22 -3.03
C LEU A 20 5.51 1.07 -1.76
N TYR A 21 5.21 2.35 -1.89
CA TYR A 21 5.13 3.28 -0.76
C TYR A 21 4.12 2.84 0.29
N MET A 22 2.93 2.44 -0.15
CA MET A 22 1.88 1.91 0.72
C MET A 22 2.38 0.72 1.54
N LYS A 23 3.04 -0.26 0.90
CA LYS A 23 3.53 -1.45 1.60
C LYS A 23 4.65 -1.11 2.59
N GLU A 24 5.60 -0.25 2.22
CA GLU A 24 6.70 0.15 3.09
C GLU A 24 6.22 0.95 4.30
N GLN A 25 5.38 1.97 4.08
CA GLN A 25 4.88 2.80 5.16
C GLN A 25 3.91 2.05 6.07
N LEU A 26 3.07 1.16 5.51
CA LEU A 26 2.25 0.27 6.34
C LEU A 26 3.11 -0.70 7.15
N ALA A 27 4.20 -1.23 6.60
CA ALA A 27 5.11 -2.10 7.36
C ALA A 27 5.78 -1.34 8.52
N LYS A 28 6.22 -0.09 8.28
CA LYS A 28 6.73 0.82 9.32
C LYS A 28 5.68 1.11 10.40
N LEU A 29 4.47 1.52 10.02
CA LEU A 29 3.39 1.82 10.99
C LEU A 29 2.88 0.59 11.73
N LYS A 30 2.89 -0.59 11.11
CA LYS A 30 2.57 -1.86 11.78
C LYS A 30 3.55 -2.14 12.92
N THR A 31 4.83 -1.84 12.71
CA THR A 31 5.89 -2.07 13.70
C THR A 31 5.89 -0.99 14.77
N SER A 32 5.74 0.28 14.37
CA SER A 32 5.80 1.42 15.28
C SER A 32 4.51 1.65 16.05
N HIS A 33 3.35 1.27 15.49
CA HIS A 33 2.04 1.50 16.10
C HIS A 33 1.14 0.26 16.02
N PRO A 34 1.52 -0.89 16.62
CA PRO A 34 0.78 -2.16 16.54
C PRO A 34 -0.67 -2.09 17.07
N ASN A 35 -1.01 -1.08 17.88
CA ASN A 35 -2.37 -0.83 18.36
C ASN A 35 -3.30 -0.10 17.37
N LEU A 36 -2.77 0.62 16.37
CA LEU A 36 -3.63 1.31 15.41
C LEU A 36 -4.32 0.31 14.46
N SER A 37 -5.61 0.52 14.19
CA SER A 37 -6.30 -0.34 13.23
C SER A 37 -5.69 -0.20 11.83
N HIS A 38 -5.73 -1.27 11.03
CA HIS A 38 -5.18 -1.26 9.66
C HIS A 38 -5.73 -0.10 8.82
N LYS A 39 -7.02 0.20 9.00
CA LYS A 39 -7.72 1.31 8.33
C LYS A 39 -7.15 2.68 8.69
N GLU A 40 -6.83 2.92 9.96
CA GLU A 40 -6.25 4.18 10.43
C GLU A 40 -4.85 4.38 9.85
N ARG A 41 -4.01 3.34 9.95
CA ARG A 41 -2.66 3.35 9.35
C ARG A 41 -2.73 3.58 7.85
N PHE A 42 -3.67 2.92 7.16
CA PHE A 42 -3.86 3.08 5.72
C PHE A 42 -4.29 4.50 5.35
N GLN A 43 -5.25 5.08 6.06
CA GLN A 43 -5.68 6.46 5.82
C GLN A 43 -4.56 7.46 6.07
N GLN A 44 -3.75 7.26 7.11
CA GLN A 44 -2.60 8.11 7.39
C GLN A 44 -1.55 8.02 6.28
N VAL A 45 -1.19 6.81 5.84
CA VAL A 45 -0.26 6.59 4.72
C VAL A 45 -0.82 7.12 3.40
N ALA A 46 -2.13 7.04 3.18
CA ALA A 46 -2.78 7.57 1.98
C ALA A 46 -2.71 9.10 1.92
N LYS A 47 -2.98 9.77 3.04
CA LYS A 47 -2.82 11.23 3.17
C LYS A 47 -1.36 11.65 3.00
N ASP A 48 -0.45 10.90 3.60
CA ASP A 48 0.99 11.12 3.51
C ASP A 48 1.50 10.90 2.07
N TRP A 49 1.02 9.87 1.37
CA TRP A 49 1.31 9.65 -0.05
C TRP A 49 0.77 10.78 -0.93
N ALA A 50 -0.44 11.30 -0.66
CA ALA A 50 -0.98 12.43 -1.40
C ALA A 50 -0.10 13.70 -1.27
N LYS A 51 0.62 13.84 -0.14
CA LYS A 51 1.62 14.89 0.09
C LYS A 51 3.03 14.52 -0.38
N SER A 52 3.32 13.24 -0.58
CA SER A 52 4.67 12.76 -0.87
C SER A 52 5.14 13.22 -2.27
N PRO A 53 6.39 13.69 -2.41
CA PRO A 53 6.98 14.02 -3.71
C PRO A 53 7.19 12.80 -4.62
N ALA A 54 7.09 11.59 -4.06
CA ALA A 54 7.11 10.32 -4.81
C ALA A 54 5.80 10.05 -5.56
N ASN A 55 4.74 10.80 -5.27
CA ASN A 55 3.50 10.74 -6.03
C ASN A 55 3.69 11.44 -7.39
N PRO A 56 3.59 10.72 -8.53
CA PRO A 56 3.75 11.33 -9.86
C PRO A 56 2.72 12.42 -10.17
N LYS A 57 1.67 12.57 -9.35
CA LYS A 57 0.68 13.65 -9.43
C LYS A 57 1.15 14.98 -8.80
N ASN A 58 2.21 14.98 -7.99
CA ASN A 58 2.86 16.17 -7.44
C ASN A 58 4.12 16.59 -8.21
N LYS A 59 4.54 15.81 -9.22
CA LYS A 59 5.51 16.28 -10.20
C LYS A 59 4.77 17.22 -11.16
N LYS A 60 4.71 18.50 -10.77
CA LYS A 60 4.41 19.59 -11.68
C LYS A 60 5.60 19.85 -12.58
#